data_AF-F0YQR4-F1
#
_entry.id   AF-F0YQR4-F1
#
_cell.length_a   1.000
_cell.length_b   1.000
_cell.length_c   1.000
_cell.angle_alpha   90.00
_cell.angle_beta   90.00
_cell.angle_gamma   90.00
#
_symmetry.space_group_name_H-M   'P 1'
#
loop_
_entity.id
_entity.type
_entity.pdbx_description
1 polymer ?
#
loop_
_entity_poly.entity_id
_entity_poly.type
_entity_poly.pdbx_seq_one_letter_code
_entity_poly.pdbx_strand_id
1 'polypeptide(L)' 'GSGFLFIAGRPIGEPVVQHGPFVMNTRDQIQQCFADYQRGRLMPEKATVETLT' A
#
# COMPACT_ATOMS: atom_id res chain seq x y z
N GLY A 1 0.99 -29.42 -19.35
CA GLY A 1 0.57 -28.10 -19.83
C GLY A 1 1.55 -27.08 -19.33
N SER A 2 1.98 -26.15 -20.17
CA SER A 2 2.82 -25.01 -19.76
C SER A 2 1.92 -23.81 -19.48
N GLY A 3 2.01 -23.25 -18.27
CA GLY A 3 1.34 -22.00 -17.89
C GLY A 3 2.39 -20.89 -17.78
N PHE A 4 2.16 -19.77 -18.44
CA PHE A 4 2.97 -18.57 -18.27
C PHE A 4 2.06 -17.33 -18.21
N LEU A 5 2.55 -16.30 -17.53
CA LEU A 5 1.88 -15.01 -17.43
C LEU A 5 2.82 -13.94 -18.00
N PHE A 6 2.33 -13.20 -18.99
CA PHE A 6 3.02 -12.06 -19.56
C PHE A 6 2.34 -10.78 -19.12
N ILE A 7 3.11 -9.88 -18.49
CA ILE A 7 2.63 -8.56 -18.04
C ILE A 7 3.57 -7.51 -18.61
N ALA A 8 3.01 -6.48 -19.23
CA ALA A 8 3.71 -5.31 -19.71
C ALA A 8 3.00 -4.04 -19.22
N GLY A 9 3.75 -2.98 -18.97
CA GLY A 9 3.23 -1.69 -18.52
C GLY A 9 4.16 -0.55 -18.91
N ARG A 10 3.60 0.65 -19.04
CA ARG A 10 4.38 1.87 -19.29
C ARG A 10 5.18 2.22 -18.02
N PRO A 11 6.45 2.63 -18.12
CA PRO A 11 7.20 3.12 -16.97
C PRO A 11 6.48 4.31 -16.32
N ILE A 12 6.43 4.30 -14.99
CA ILE A 12 5.72 5.30 -14.18
C ILE A 12 6.45 6.65 -14.21
N GLY A 13 7.78 6.63 -14.33
CA GLY A 13 8.60 7.84 -14.47
C GLY A 13 8.79 8.64 -13.18
N GLU A 14 8.37 8.10 -12.05
CA GLU A 14 8.52 8.72 -10.73
C GLU A 14 9.59 8.00 -9.89
N PRO A 15 10.22 8.68 -8.92
CA PRO A 15 11.07 8.03 -7.95
C PRO A 15 10.29 6.94 -7.20
N VAL A 16 10.94 5.80 -6.99
CA VAL A 16 10.38 4.67 -6.24
C VAL A 16 11.28 4.40 -5.04
N VAL A 17 10.69 4.53 -3.85
CA VAL A 17 11.34 4.23 -2.57
C VAL A 17 10.50 3.15 -1.88
N GLN A 18 11.10 1.99 -1.65
CA GLN A 18 10.44 0.85 -1.02
C GLN A 18 11.09 0.54 0.33
N HIS A 19 10.27 0.28 1.35
CA HIS A 19 10.72 -0.26 2.63
C HIS A 19 9.66 -1.19 3.22
N GLY A 20 9.97 -2.48 3.31
CA GLY A 20 9.02 -3.50 3.74
C GLY A 20 7.78 -3.53 2.83
N PRO A 21 6.55 -3.46 3.39
CA PRO A 21 5.30 -3.53 2.62
C PRO A 21 4.90 -2.19 1.97
N PHE A 22 5.69 -1.13 2.15
CA PHE A 22 5.31 0.22 1.72
C PHE A 22 6.21 0.70 0.57
N VAL A 23 5.57 1.32 -0.43
CA VAL A 23 6.20 1.96 -1.60
C VAL A 23 5.70 3.39 -1.69
N MET A 24 6.61 4.36 -1.76
CA MET A 24 6.34 5.80 -1.88
C MET A 24 7.37 6.46 -2.79
N ASN A 25 7.25 7.76 -3.05
CA ASN A 25 8.20 8.49 -3.89
C ASN A 25 9.41 9.04 -3.11
N THR A 26 9.32 9.17 -1.78
CA THR A 26 10.38 9.76 -0.95
C THR A 26 10.57 9.01 0.37
N ARG A 27 11.74 9.20 1.01
CA ARG A 27 12.06 8.56 2.30
C ARG A 27 11.21 9.10 3.46
N ASP A 28 10.88 10.39 3.45
CA ASP A 28 10.06 11.02 4.48
C ASP A 28 8.63 10.48 4.46
N GLN A 29 8.07 10.23 3.26
CA GLN A 29 6.77 9.58 3.11
C GLN A 29 6.78 8.15 3.67
N ILE A 30 7.88 7.39 3.50
CA ILE A 30 8.01 6.06 4.13
C ILE A 30 8.00 6.17 5.65
N GLN A 31 8.73 7.11 6.24
CA GLN A 31 8.75 7.32 7.69
C GLN A 31 7.36 7.70 8.22
N GLN A 32 6.68 8.60 7.54
CA GLN A 32 5.31 8.97 7.86
C GLN A 32 4.35 7.78 7.76
N CYS A 33 4.46 6.97 6.70
CA CYS A 33 3.64 5.79 6.48
C CYS A 33 3.81 4.75 7.61
N PHE A 34 5.03 4.52 8.08
CA PHE A 34 5.27 3.69 9.28
C PHE A 34 4.59 4.28 10.51
N ALA A 35 4.68 5.59 10.71
CA ALA A 35 4.06 6.26 11.83
C ALA A 35 2.52 6.27 11.75
N ASP A 36 1.94 6.25 10.55
CA ASP A 36 0.50 6.08 10.31
C ASP A 36 0.06 4.65 10.61
N TYR A 37 0.83 3.68 10.13
CA TYR A 37 0.61 2.26 10.35
C TYR A 37 0.62 1.92 11.85
N GLN A 38 1.63 2.39 12.58
CA GLN A 38 1.76 2.20 14.02
C GLN A 38 0.61 2.82 14.82
N ARG A 39 0.03 3.91 14.31
CA ARG A 39 -1.14 4.57 14.92
C ARG A 39 -2.48 3.94 14.48
N GLY A 40 -2.45 2.87 13.68
CA GLY A 40 -3.64 2.20 13.18
C GLY A 40 -4.42 3.02 12.13
N ARG A 41 -3.87 4.12 11.61
CA ARG A 41 -4.56 5.00 10.65
C ARG A 41 -4.76 4.37 9.27
N LEU A 42 -3.98 3.34 8.95
CA LEU A 42 -4.10 2.59 7.69
C LEU A 42 -5.09 1.42 7.80
N MET A 43 -5.65 1.17 8.98
CA MET A 43 -6.72 0.19 9.14
C MET A 43 -8.05 0.85 8.78
N PRO A 44 -8.94 0.15 8.07
CA PRO A 44 -10.31 0.64 7.97
C PRO A 44 -10.87 0.81 9.39
N GLU A 45 -11.47 1.97 9.67
CA GLU A 45 -12.37 2.09 10.82
C GLU A 45 -13.31 0.89 10.74
N LYS A 46 -13.46 0.15 11.84
CA LYS A 46 -14.26 -1.09 11.85
C LYS A 46 -15.51 -0.81 11.04
N ALA A 47 -15.70 -1.51 9.93
CA ALA A 47 -16.92 -1.40 9.16
C ALA A 47 -18.03 -1.65 10.16
N THR A 48 -18.69 -0.57 10.60
CA THR A 48 -19.64 -0.65 11.69
C THR A 48 -20.68 -1.61 11.17
N VAL A 49 -20.82 -2.75 11.82
CA VAL A 49 -21.93 -3.66 11.56
C VAL A 49 -23.16 -3.02 12.20
N GLU A 50 -23.47 -1.80 11.78
CA GLU A 50 -24.76 -1.13 11.86
C GLU A 50 -25.45 -1.58 10.57
N THR A 51 -25.97 -2.80 10.52
CA THR A 51 -27.39 -2.98 10.81
C THR A 51 -27.57 -4.37 11.45
N LEU A 52 -27.55 -4.42 12.78
CA LEU A 52 -28.26 -5.44 13.55
C LEU A 52 -29.72 -5.00 13.62
N THR A 53 -30.65 -5.74 13.01
CA THR A 53 -32.09 -5.99 13.34
C THR A 53 -32.85 -6.37 12.08
#